data_AF-A0A5J6CJK7-F1
#
_entry.id   AF-A0A5J6CJK7-F1
#
_cell.length_a   1.000
_cell.length_b   1.000
_cell.length_c   1.000
_cell.angle_alpha   90.00
_cell.angle_beta   90.00
_cell.angle_gamma   90.00
#
_symmetry.space_group_name_H-M   'P 1'
#
loop_
_entity.id
_entity.type
_entity.pdbx_description
1 polymer ?
#
loop_
_entity_poly.entity_id
_entity_poly.type
_entity_poly.pdbx_seq_one_letter_code
_entity_poly.pdbx_strand_id
1 'polypeptide(L)'
;MRRGGLLEVALGFTVLLASYTSHGADANLEAGNVKETRASRAKRRGGGGHDALKGPNVCGSRYNAYCCPGWKTLPGGNQCIVPICRHSCGDGFCSRPNMCTCPSGQIAPSCGSRSTQPCNIPCLNGGTCSDDHCLCQKGYIGTHCGQ
;
A
#
# COMPACT_ATOMS: atom_id res chain seq x y z
N MET A 1 17.29 -59.45 -28.03
CA MET A 1 16.06 -58.99 -27.36
C MET A 1 16.42 -58.01 -26.26
N ARG A 2 15.64 -56.91 -26.15
CA ARG A 2 15.63 -55.87 -25.09
C ARG A 2 16.79 -54.86 -25.15
N ARG A 3 16.60 -53.66 -25.71
CA ARG A 3 15.85 -52.45 -25.28
C ARG A 3 16.66 -51.55 -24.32
N GLY A 4 16.91 -50.32 -24.78
CA GLY A 4 16.82 -49.11 -23.96
C GLY A 4 18.15 -48.52 -23.48
N GLY A 5 18.89 -47.87 -24.38
CA GLY A 5 20.05 -47.04 -24.05
C GLY A 5 19.68 -45.55 -23.97
N LEU A 6 20.18 -44.91 -22.92
CA LEU A 6 20.14 -43.48 -22.61
C LEU A 6 20.90 -42.61 -23.65
N LEU A 7 20.63 -41.29 -23.50
CA LEU A 7 21.60 -40.18 -23.49
C LEU A 7 21.79 -39.35 -24.78
N GLU A 8 21.56 -38.04 -24.59
CA GLU A 8 22.38 -36.88 -25.05
C GLU A 8 22.69 -36.73 -26.55
N VAL A 9 22.48 -35.52 -27.07
CA VAL A 9 23.56 -34.57 -27.44
C VAL A 9 22.95 -33.42 -28.25
N ALA A 10 23.46 -32.23 -27.95
CA ALA A 10 23.13 -30.90 -28.44
C ALA A 10 23.43 -30.62 -29.93
N LEU A 11 23.07 -29.38 -30.31
CA LEU A 11 23.43 -28.62 -31.52
C LEU A 11 22.59 -29.01 -32.75
N GLY A 12 21.83 -28.13 -33.42
CA GLY A 12 22.09 -26.76 -33.83
C GLY A 12 21.81 -26.67 -35.34
N PHE A 13 21.59 -25.46 -35.87
CA PHE A 13 21.54 -25.10 -37.31
C PHE A 13 20.20 -25.32 -38.07
N THR A 14 19.43 -24.24 -38.26
CA THR A 14 19.28 -23.38 -39.48
C THR A 14 18.19 -23.85 -40.43
N VAL A 15 17.06 -23.14 -40.52
CA VAL A 15 16.80 -21.96 -41.39
C VAL A 15 16.79 -22.34 -42.87
N LEU A 16 15.59 -22.42 -43.48
CA LEU A 16 15.18 -21.53 -44.59
C LEU A 16 13.78 -21.82 -45.12
N LEU A 17 13.12 -20.71 -45.45
CA LEU A 17 11.78 -20.50 -45.99
C LEU A 17 11.58 -21.13 -47.37
N ALA A 18 10.33 -21.53 -47.66
CA ALA A 18 9.74 -21.30 -48.98
C ALA A 18 8.22 -21.19 -48.86
N SER A 19 7.73 -19.99 -49.17
CA SER A 19 6.32 -19.59 -49.20
C SER A 19 5.55 -20.33 -50.30
N TYR A 20 4.32 -20.76 -50.01
CA TYR A 20 3.32 -20.98 -51.05
C TYR A 20 2.07 -20.16 -50.70
N THR A 21 1.72 -19.25 -51.59
CA THR A 21 0.45 -18.53 -51.62
C THR A 21 -0.46 -19.19 -52.65
N SER A 22 -1.69 -19.49 -52.29
CA SER A 22 -2.80 -19.72 -53.24
C SER A 22 -4.12 -19.40 -52.50
N HIS A 23 -4.68 -18.20 -52.69
CA HIS A 23 -5.73 -17.86 -53.68
C HIS A 23 -6.94 -18.80 -53.69
N GLY A 24 -8.09 -18.28 -53.25
CA GLY A 24 -9.42 -18.89 -53.36
C GLY A 24 -10.52 -17.90 -52.97
N ALA A 25 -11.24 -17.42 -53.99
CA ALA A 25 -12.37 -16.48 -54.05
C ALA A 25 -13.66 -17.00 -53.35
N ASP A 26 -14.81 -16.34 -53.17
CA ASP A 26 -15.40 -15.02 -53.45
C ASP A 26 -16.76 -14.96 -52.68
N ALA A 27 -17.36 -13.77 -52.58
CA ALA A 27 -18.79 -13.47 -52.37
C ALA A 27 -19.45 -13.66 -50.98
N ASN A 28 -19.99 -12.59 -50.37
CA ASN A 28 -21.33 -12.05 -50.64
C ASN A 28 -21.67 -10.85 -49.71
N LEU A 29 -22.53 -9.97 -50.22
CA LEU A 29 -22.96 -8.65 -49.76
C LEU A 29 -23.95 -8.64 -48.56
N GLU A 30 -23.97 -7.46 -47.92
CA GLU A 30 -25.12 -6.75 -47.32
C GLU A 30 -25.57 -7.05 -45.87
N ALA A 31 -25.17 -6.10 -45.01
CA ALA A 31 -26.06 -5.24 -44.21
C ALA A 31 -27.25 -5.88 -43.47
N GLY A 32 -27.03 -6.12 -42.17
CA GLY A 32 -28.08 -6.41 -41.19
C GLY A 32 -27.87 -5.62 -39.90
N ASN A 33 -28.53 -4.46 -39.83
CA ASN A 33 -28.69 -3.62 -38.65
C ASN A 33 -29.33 -4.41 -37.49
N VAL A 34 -28.53 -4.75 -36.47
CA VAL A 34 -29.04 -5.13 -35.16
C VAL A 34 -28.65 -4.03 -34.18
N LYS A 35 -29.58 -3.09 -34.01
CA LYS A 35 -29.67 -2.24 -32.82
C LYS A 35 -29.61 -3.16 -31.60
N GLU A 36 -28.42 -3.28 -31.01
CA GLU A 36 -28.31 -3.89 -29.70
C GLU A 36 -29.16 -3.06 -28.74
N THR A 37 -30.15 -3.76 -28.23
CA THR A 37 -31.23 -3.29 -27.39
C THR A 37 -30.67 -2.43 -26.28
N ARG A 38 -31.20 -1.22 -26.17
CA ARG A 38 -31.04 -0.33 -25.03
C ARG A 38 -31.39 -1.08 -23.75
N ALA A 39 -30.41 -1.73 -23.13
CA ALA A 39 -30.43 -2.07 -21.72
C ALA A 39 -30.19 -0.80 -20.89
N SER A 40 -30.96 0.27 -21.17
CA SER A 40 -31.24 1.32 -20.19
C SER A 40 -32.24 0.77 -19.17
N ARG A 41 -31.88 -0.32 -18.49
CA ARG A 41 -32.60 -0.81 -17.33
C ARG A 41 -32.05 -0.11 -16.11
N ALA A 42 -32.56 1.11 -15.89
CA ALA A 42 -32.58 1.84 -14.63
C ALA A 42 -31.38 1.59 -13.69
N LYS A 43 -30.22 2.20 -13.98
CA LYS A 43 -29.26 2.52 -12.91
C LYS A 43 -29.98 3.54 -12.03
N ARG A 44 -30.60 3.05 -10.96
CA ARG A 44 -31.29 3.87 -9.97
C ARG A 44 -30.38 5.03 -9.58
N ARG A 45 -30.94 6.24 -9.61
CA ARG A 45 -30.30 7.45 -9.07
C ARG A 45 -29.94 7.19 -7.60
N GLY A 46 -28.67 6.87 -7.39
CA GLY A 46 -28.01 6.64 -6.11
C GLY A 46 -26.53 6.57 -6.44
N GLY A 47 -25.78 7.58 -6.00
CA GLY A 47 -24.49 7.97 -6.56
C GLY A 47 -23.46 6.86 -6.80
N GLY A 48 -22.73 7.03 -7.90
CA GLY A 48 -21.36 6.58 -8.14
C GLY A 48 -20.95 5.20 -7.64
N GLY A 49 -20.88 4.24 -8.56
CA GLY A 49 -20.09 3.02 -8.39
C GLY A 49 -18.58 3.31 -8.44
N HIS A 50 -18.07 4.07 -7.47
CA HIS A 50 -16.79 3.74 -6.87
C HIS A 50 -17.11 2.92 -5.62
N ASP A 51 -16.34 1.86 -5.39
CA ASP A 51 -16.66 0.77 -4.49
C ASP A 51 -17.14 1.24 -3.10
N ALA A 52 -18.39 0.92 -2.74
CA ALA A 52 -18.99 1.30 -1.45
C ALA A 52 -18.01 1.06 -0.30
N LEU A 53 -17.68 2.10 0.48
CA LEU A 53 -16.67 2.01 1.54
C LEU A 53 -16.96 0.86 2.50
N LYS A 54 -15.91 0.15 2.90
CA LYS A 54 -15.97 -1.05 3.75
C LYS A 54 -15.12 -0.88 5.00
N GLY A 55 -15.30 -1.79 5.95
CA GLY A 55 -14.50 -1.87 7.17
C GLY A 55 -15.21 -1.27 8.38
N PRO A 56 -14.57 -1.34 9.56
CA PRO A 56 -15.19 -0.96 10.83
C PRO A 56 -15.30 0.56 11.02
N ASN A 57 -14.58 1.36 10.24
CA ASN A 57 -14.53 2.82 10.41
C ASN A 57 -15.18 3.56 9.23
N VAL A 58 -16.40 3.16 8.88
CA VAL A 58 -17.23 3.87 7.89
C VAL A 58 -18.25 4.72 8.64
N CYS A 59 -18.25 6.02 8.37
CA CYS A 59 -19.12 7.02 8.96
C CYS A 59 -19.97 7.69 7.86
N GLY A 60 -20.98 8.45 8.28
CA GLY A 60 -21.87 9.19 7.39
C GLY A 60 -23.17 8.45 7.05
N SER A 61 -23.84 8.92 6.01
CA SER A 61 -25.12 8.33 5.56
C SER A 61 -24.91 7.42 4.35
N ARG A 62 -25.93 6.66 3.98
CA ARG A 62 -25.94 5.81 2.77
C ARG A 62 -25.59 6.52 1.46
N TYR A 63 -25.71 7.85 1.40
CA TYR A 63 -25.44 8.64 0.20
C TYR A 63 -24.17 9.49 0.29
N ASN A 64 -23.62 9.65 1.49
CA ASN A 64 -22.41 10.41 1.75
C ASN A 64 -21.61 9.66 2.82
N ALA A 65 -21.13 8.47 2.43
CA ALA A 65 -20.30 7.65 3.27
C ALA A 65 -18.84 8.10 3.12
N TYR A 66 -18.13 8.15 4.24
CA TYR A 66 -16.71 8.51 4.30
C TYR A 66 -16.03 7.71 5.40
N CYS A 67 -14.70 7.59 5.36
CA CYS A 67 -13.97 6.99 6.49
C CYS A 67 -14.11 7.90 7.72
N CYS A 68 -14.39 7.32 8.87
CA CYS A 68 -14.51 8.06 10.12
C CYS A 68 -13.26 8.94 10.38
N PRO A 69 -13.40 10.06 11.12
CA PRO A 69 -12.27 10.94 11.41
C PRO A 69 -11.06 10.17 11.94
N GLY A 70 -9.90 10.39 11.30
CA GLY A 70 -8.66 9.69 11.64
C GLY A 70 -8.44 8.36 10.92
N TRP A 71 -9.30 7.98 9.96
CA TRP A 71 -9.15 6.78 9.15
C TRP A 71 -9.11 7.12 7.67
N LYS A 72 -8.34 6.34 6.90
CA LYS A 72 -8.28 6.39 5.44
C LYS A 72 -8.36 4.99 4.84
N THR A 73 -8.54 4.94 3.52
CA THR A 73 -8.56 3.69 2.77
C THR A 73 -7.16 3.12 2.54
N LEU A 74 -7.10 1.81 2.26
CA LEU A 74 -5.91 1.20 1.67
C LEU A 74 -5.60 1.82 0.30
N PRO A 75 -4.32 1.91 -0.11
CA PRO A 75 -3.94 2.29 -1.47
C PRO A 75 -4.66 1.39 -2.49
N GLY A 76 -5.40 1.99 -3.43
CA GLY A 76 -6.15 1.25 -4.45
C GLY A 76 -7.38 0.49 -3.95
N GLY A 77 -7.81 0.69 -2.69
CA GLY A 77 -8.97 0.04 -2.11
C GLY A 77 -9.96 1.00 -1.47
N ASN A 78 -11.05 0.44 -0.94
CA ASN A 78 -12.17 1.15 -0.32
C ASN A 78 -12.40 0.78 1.15
N GLN A 79 -11.40 0.16 1.81
CA GLN A 79 -11.50 -0.30 3.20
C GLN A 79 -10.93 0.76 4.16
N CYS A 80 -11.78 1.33 5.02
CA CYS A 80 -11.43 2.32 6.04
C CYS A 80 -10.74 1.67 7.25
N ILE A 81 -9.54 1.12 7.04
CA ILE A 81 -8.78 0.37 8.07
C ILE A 81 -7.41 0.97 8.36
N VAL A 82 -6.98 2.01 7.64
CA VAL A 82 -5.67 2.61 7.84
C VAL A 82 -5.82 3.83 8.76
N PRO A 83 -5.26 3.80 9.99
CA PRO A 83 -5.31 4.95 10.87
C PRO A 83 -4.40 6.09 10.38
N ILE A 84 -4.75 7.32 10.75
CA ILE A 84 -4.01 8.54 10.42
C ILE A 84 -3.39 9.10 11.70
N CYS A 85 -2.08 9.33 11.67
CA CYS A 85 -1.34 9.99 12.75
C CYS A 85 -0.92 11.39 12.30
N ARG A 86 -1.11 12.40 13.17
CA ARG A 86 -0.64 13.78 12.95
C ARG A 86 0.89 13.90 12.88
N HIS A 87 1.60 13.06 13.63
CA HIS A 87 3.06 13.01 13.67
C HIS A 87 3.57 11.65 13.19
N SER A 88 4.81 11.62 12.71
CA SER A 88 5.49 10.36 12.40
C SER A 88 5.71 9.57 13.69
N CYS A 89 5.49 8.26 13.63
CA CYS A 89 5.69 7.37 14.76
C CYS A 89 7.17 7.01 15.01
N GLY A 90 8.11 7.57 14.25
CA GLY A 90 9.53 7.18 14.36
C GLY A 90 9.72 5.71 14.01
N ASP A 91 10.31 4.95 14.92
CA ASP A 91 10.46 3.48 14.79
C ASP A 91 9.16 2.69 14.99
N GLY A 92 8.10 3.34 15.48
CA GLY A 92 6.80 2.71 15.65
C GLY A 92 5.94 2.76 14.40
N PHE A 93 4.72 2.24 14.51
CA PHE A 93 3.72 2.34 13.46
C PHE A 93 2.42 2.96 13.99
N CYS A 94 1.67 3.63 13.12
CA CYS A 94 0.38 4.20 13.46
C CYS A 94 -0.63 3.06 13.63
N SER A 95 -1.07 2.81 14.86
CA SER A 95 -1.98 1.71 15.19
C SER A 95 -3.41 2.18 15.44
N ARG A 96 -3.58 3.45 15.83
CA ARG A 96 -4.89 4.12 16.01
C ARG A 96 -4.78 5.58 15.56
N PRO A 97 -5.89 6.29 15.32
CA PRO A 97 -5.84 7.71 15.04
C PRO A 97 -5.01 8.48 16.09
N ASN A 98 -3.95 9.14 15.65
CA ASN A 98 -3.00 9.86 16.49
C ASN A 98 -2.30 9.04 17.59
N MET A 99 -2.25 7.72 17.49
CA MET A 99 -1.51 6.86 18.41
C MET A 99 -0.60 5.90 17.66
N CYS A 100 0.63 5.84 18.11
CA CYS A 100 1.68 4.97 17.64
C CYS A 100 1.84 3.78 18.58
N THR A 101 2.03 2.58 18.02
CA THR A 101 2.57 1.45 18.77
C THR A 101 4.08 1.43 18.57
N CYS A 102 4.80 1.54 19.68
CA CYS A 102 6.26 1.62 19.69
C CYS A 102 6.92 0.25 19.78
N PRO A 103 8.21 0.14 19.44
CA PRO A 103 8.95 -1.12 19.56
C PRO A 103 8.93 -1.72 20.98
N SER A 104 8.81 -0.88 22.01
CA SER A 104 8.64 -1.31 23.40
C SER A 104 7.28 -1.93 23.72
N GLY A 105 6.33 -1.94 22.76
CA GLY A 105 4.93 -2.29 22.97
C GLY A 105 4.08 -1.14 23.54
N GLN A 106 4.69 -0.01 23.91
CA GLN A 106 3.97 1.15 24.41
C GLN A 106 3.10 1.80 23.33
N ILE A 107 1.88 2.20 23.69
CA ILE A 107 1.01 3.03 22.84
C ILE A 107 1.15 4.48 23.29
N ALA A 108 1.59 5.37 22.39
CA ALA A 108 1.85 6.78 22.69
C ALA A 108 1.61 7.66 21.45
N PRO A 109 1.45 8.99 21.58
CA PRO A 109 1.28 9.90 20.42
C PRO A 109 2.45 9.88 19.43
N SER A 110 3.64 9.54 19.89
CA SER A 110 4.86 9.34 19.11
C SER A 110 5.76 8.38 19.85
N CYS A 111 6.54 7.59 19.13
CA CYS A 111 7.63 6.85 19.76
C CYS A 111 8.81 7.78 19.92
N GLY A 112 9.52 7.68 21.04
CA GLY A 112 10.77 8.41 21.24
C GLY A 112 11.65 8.22 20.00
N SER A 113 12.03 9.32 19.38
CA SER A 113 12.89 9.29 18.19
C SER A 113 14.21 8.61 18.56
N ARG A 114 14.76 7.80 17.66
CA ARG A 114 16.15 7.34 17.74
C ARG A 114 17.17 8.46 17.53
N SER A 115 16.99 9.62 18.17
CA SER A 115 18.11 10.39 18.72
C SER A 115 18.50 9.88 20.12
N THR A 116 17.82 8.85 20.60
CA THR A 116 18.33 7.97 21.65
C THR A 116 18.46 6.56 21.08
N GLN A 117 19.61 6.28 20.46
CA GLN A 117 20.35 5.11 20.96
C GLN A 117 20.32 5.24 22.48
N PRO A 118 19.91 4.21 23.26
CA PRO A 118 19.82 4.40 24.70
C PRO A 118 21.19 4.88 25.17
N CYS A 119 21.30 6.19 25.43
CA CYS A 119 22.40 6.69 26.21
C CYS A 119 22.28 5.88 27.50
N ASN A 120 23.40 5.40 28.01
CA ASN A 120 23.43 4.82 29.34
C ASN A 120 22.86 5.79 30.40
N ILE A 121 22.74 7.08 30.06
CA ILE A 121 22.11 8.15 30.84
C ILE A 121 20.85 8.73 30.19
N PRO A 122 19.76 9.00 30.95
CA PRO A 122 18.59 9.70 30.41
C PRO A 122 18.87 11.21 30.29
N CYS A 123 18.61 11.80 29.11
CA CYS A 123 18.67 13.25 28.90
C CYS A 123 17.29 13.90 29.09
N LEU A 124 17.19 14.91 29.95
CA LEU A 124 15.98 15.65 30.27
C LEU A 124 15.92 16.99 29.52
N ASN A 125 14.77 17.68 29.60
CA ASN A 125 14.57 19.06 29.12
C ASN A 125 14.99 19.31 27.65
N GLY A 126 14.81 18.32 26.79
CA GLY A 126 15.14 18.42 25.37
C GLY A 126 16.64 18.32 25.07
N GLY A 127 17.43 17.77 26.00
CA GLY A 127 18.84 17.45 25.75
C GLY A 127 19.02 16.35 24.71
N THR A 128 20.06 16.47 23.89
CA THR A 128 20.38 15.50 22.83
C THR A 128 21.48 14.57 23.31
N CYS A 129 21.30 13.25 23.16
CA CYS A 129 22.33 12.26 23.47
C CYS A 129 23.39 12.22 22.35
N SER A 130 24.67 12.32 22.72
CA SER A 130 25.85 12.13 21.86
C SER A 130 26.92 11.37 22.66
N ASP A 131 27.35 10.21 22.18
CA ASP A 131 28.40 9.39 22.82
C ASP A 131 28.23 9.19 24.34
N ASP A 132 27.05 8.78 24.80
CA ASP A 132 26.72 8.62 26.24
C ASP A 132 26.77 9.91 27.08
N HIS A 133 26.75 11.08 26.44
CA HIS A 133 26.67 12.39 27.09
C HIS A 133 25.46 13.19 26.62
N CYS A 134 24.83 13.93 27.53
CA CYS A 134 23.71 14.80 27.21
C CYS A 134 24.20 16.21 26.83
N LEU A 135 23.87 16.64 25.62
CA LEU A 135 24.01 18.01 25.16
C LEU A 135 22.78 18.83 25.57
N CYS A 136 22.94 19.71 26.55
CA CYS A 136 21.84 20.46 27.12
C CYS A 136 21.43 21.69 26.30
N GLN A 137 20.13 21.99 26.32
CA GLN A 137 19.59 23.23 25.77
C GLN A 137 19.99 24.42 26.64
N LYS A 138 19.99 25.63 26.04
CA LYS A 138 20.34 26.86 26.75
C LYS A 138 19.48 27.04 28.01
N GLY A 139 20.13 27.18 29.16
CA GLY A 139 19.47 27.36 30.46
C GLY A 139 19.32 26.09 31.29
N TYR A 140 19.69 24.93 30.76
CA TYR A 140 19.76 23.68 31.52
C TYR A 140 21.20 23.19 31.60
N ILE A 141 21.56 22.63 32.75
CA ILE A 141 22.89 22.13 33.06
C ILE A 141 22.83 20.75 33.75
N GLY A 142 24.01 20.17 33.98
CA GLY A 142 24.17 18.86 34.60
C GLY A 142 24.21 17.71 33.59
N THR A 143 24.61 16.52 34.05
CA THR A 143 24.87 15.35 33.20
C THR A 143 23.63 14.83 32.48
N HIS A 144 22.45 15.11 33.02
CA HIS A 144 21.15 14.73 32.47
C HIS A 144 20.30 15.96 32.10
N CYS A 145 20.85 17.18 32.09
CA CYS A 145 20.14 18.42 31.77
C CYS A 145 18.91 18.71 32.64
N GLY A 146 18.94 18.32 33.93
CA GLY A 146 17.83 18.47 34.87
C GLY A 146 17.96 19.62 35.86
N GLN A 147 19.05 20.38 35.79
CA GLN A 147 19.40 21.47 36.70
C GLN A 147 19.36 22.82 35.99
#